data_AF-A0A520B6T0-F1
#
_entry.id   AF-A0A520B6T0-F1
#
_cell.length_a   1.000
_cell.length_b   1.000
_cell.length_c   1.000
_cell.angle_alpha   90.00
_cell.angle_beta   90.00
_cell.angle_gamma   90.00
#
_symmetry.space_group_name_H-M   'P 1'
#
loop_
_entity.id
_entity.type
_entity.pdbx_description
1 polymer ?
#
loop_
_entity_poly.entity_id
_entity_poly.type
_entity_poly.pdbx_seq_one_letter_code
_entity_poly.pdbx_strand_id
1 'polypeptide(L)'
;MSRYDFEGNGARLAIGWDAPLASFFLTVWTDALQDGSEDEPPLIWLGASYAEVSHPGVLVTIAKRHVPEIPADLARTLMVDQLKAPARPLAAGNSTMDRLLNTLTGQPPINPTAH
;
A
#
# COMPACT_ATOMS: atom_id res chain seq x y z
N MET A 1 2.60 2.61 6.12
CA MET A 1 2.87 2.61 4.67
C MET A 1 4.19 3.33 4.47
N SER A 2 5.15 2.72 3.80
CA SER A 2 6.37 3.42 3.36
C SER A 2 6.24 3.71 1.87
N ARG A 3 6.73 4.88 1.45
CA ARG A 3 6.71 5.35 0.07
C ARG A 3 7.99 6.13 -0.18
N TYR A 4 8.64 5.81 -1.29
CA TYR A 4 9.82 6.50 -1.80
C TYR A 4 9.51 7.03 -3.19
N ASP A 5 9.69 8.32 -3.37
CA ASP A 5 9.47 9.01 -4.62
C ASP A 5 10.83 9.27 -5.29
N PHE A 6 10.91 9.00 -6.58
CA PHE A 6 12.08 9.22 -7.42
C PHE A 6 11.66 9.95 -8.68
N GLU A 7 12.55 10.81 -9.17
CA GLU A 7 12.35 11.55 -10.41
C GLU A 7 13.67 11.58 -11.17
N GLY A 8 13.62 11.37 -12.49
CA GLY A 8 14.79 11.40 -13.33
C GLY A 8 14.47 10.95 -14.75
N ASN A 9 15.26 11.39 -15.72
CA ASN A 9 15.14 10.99 -17.12
C ASN A 9 13.72 11.20 -17.73
N GLY A 10 13.02 12.26 -17.31
CA GLY A 10 11.65 12.54 -17.77
C GLY A 10 10.59 11.58 -17.24
N ALA A 11 10.90 10.83 -16.18
CA ALA A 11 9.96 9.96 -15.50
C ALA A 11 9.95 10.26 -14.00
N ARG A 12 8.76 10.19 -13.40
CA ARG A 12 8.55 10.23 -11.95
C ARG A 12 8.02 8.87 -11.54
N LEU A 13 8.44 8.34 -10.40
CA LEU A 13 7.89 7.10 -9.87
C LEU A 13 7.81 7.12 -8.36
N ALA A 14 6.89 6.31 -7.84
CA ALA A 14 6.79 6.04 -6.42
C ALA A 14 6.75 4.54 -6.18
N ILE A 15 7.52 4.08 -5.21
CA ILE A 15 7.66 2.67 -4.85
C ILE A 15 7.63 2.51 -3.34
N GLY A 16 6.97 1.47 -2.84
CA GLY A 16 6.75 1.35 -1.40
C GLY A 16 6.14 0.03 -0.95
N TRP A 17 5.91 -0.05 0.36
CA TRP A 17 5.19 -1.13 1.02
C TRP A 17 3.84 -0.65 1.53
N ASP A 18 2.78 -1.33 1.10
CA ASP A 18 1.42 -1.13 1.55
C ASP A 18 1.03 -2.27 2.51
N ALA A 19 0.98 -1.95 3.81
CA ALA A 19 0.62 -2.90 4.85
C ALA A 19 -0.87 -3.33 4.82
N PRO A 20 -1.85 -2.43 4.54
CA PRO A 20 -3.24 -2.82 4.26
C PRO A 20 -3.41 -3.81 3.11
N LEU A 21 -2.69 -3.62 2.00
CA LEU A 21 -2.73 -4.51 0.84
C LEU A 21 -1.78 -5.70 0.97
N ALA A 22 -0.96 -5.75 2.02
CA ALA A 22 0.09 -6.76 2.15
C ALA A 22 0.96 -6.91 0.87
N SER A 23 1.16 -5.80 0.14
CA SER A 23 1.80 -5.80 -1.18
C SER A 23 2.78 -4.66 -1.29
N PHE A 24 3.87 -4.90 -2.01
CA PHE A 24 4.68 -3.80 -2.54
C PHE A 24 3.95 -3.15 -3.71
N PHE A 25 4.17 -1.85 -3.92
CA PHE A 25 3.56 -1.11 -5.02
C PHE A 25 4.60 -0.32 -5.80
N LEU A 26 4.30 -0.08 -7.07
CA LEU A 26 5.06 0.80 -7.96
C LEU A 26 4.09 1.58 -8.84
N THR A 27 4.22 2.90 -8.84
CA THR A 27 3.52 3.80 -9.76
C THR A 27 4.55 4.59 -10.56
N VAL A 28 4.41 4.64 -11.88
CA VAL A 28 5.32 5.36 -12.79
C VAL A 28 4.52 6.34 -13.64
N TRP A 29 4.98 7.58 -13.72
CA TRP A 29 4.51 8.66 -14.58
C TRP A 29 5.63 9.05 -15.55
N THR A 30 5.30 9.36 -16.80
CA THR A 30 6.30 9.72 -17.81
C THR A 30 5.86 10.98 -18.54
N ASP A 31 6.76 11.95 -18.62
CA ASP A 31 6.51 13.26 -19.25
C ASP A 31 6.28 13.14 -20.77
N ALA A 32 6.80 12.08 -21.39
CA ALA A 32 6.75 11.85 -22.84
C ALA A 32 5.33 11.74 -23.44
N LEU A 33 4.28 11.63 -22.62
CA LEU A 33 2.89 11.45 -23.07
C LEU A 33 1.88 12.36 -22.35
N GLN A 34 2.30 13.22 -21.42
CA GLN A 34 1.42 13.85 -20.42
C GLN A 34 1.61 15.38 -20.40
N ASP A 35 0.54 16.16 -20.30
CA ASP A 35 0.57 17.63 -20.49
C ASP A 35 1.16 18.40 -19.30
N GLY A 36 1.64 17.69 -18.29
CA GLY A 36 2.18 18.24 -17.05
C GLY A 36 1.15 18.44 -15.95
N SER A 37 -0.11 18.02 -16.15
CA SER A 37 -1.14 18.07 -15.11
C SER A 37 -0.96 16.96 -14.05
N GLU A 38 -1.04 17.33 -12.76
CA GLU A 38 -0.87 16.42 -11.61
C GLU A 38 -2.00 15.39 -11.44
N ASP A 39 -3.09 15.53 -12.20
CA ASP A 39 -4.27 14.65 -12.15
C ASP A 39 -4.18 13.44 -13.12
N GLU A 40 -3.08 13.30 -13.85
CA GLU A 40 -2.97 12.22 -14.82
C GLU A 40 -2.69 10.85 -14.18
N PRO A 41 -3.36 9.78 -14.68
CA PRO A 41 -3.15 8.45 -14.17
C PRO A 41 -1.71 7.97 -14.45
N PRO A 42 -1.12 7.18 -13.54
CA PRO A 42 0.18 6.59 -13.78
C PRO A 42 0.15 5.67 -15.01
N LEU A 43 1.20 5.75 -15.84
CA LEU A 43 1.40 4.85 -16.98
C LEU A 43 1.48 3.39 -16.53
N ILE A 44 2.13 3.16 -15.38
CA ILE A 44 2.29 1.84 -14.77
C ILE A 44 1.81 1.93 -13.33
N TRP A 45 0.90 1.04 -12.94
CA TRP A 45 0.52 0.83 -11.54
C TRP A 45 0.54 -0.66 -11.23
N LEU A 46 1.42 -1.07 -10.33
CA LEU A 46 1.54 -2.44 -9.81
C LEU A 46 1.28 -2.46 -8.30
N GLY A 47 0.74 -3.57 -7.81
CA GLY A 47 0.47 -3.73 -6.37
C GLY A 47 -0.79 -3.01 -5.91
N ALA A 48 -1.78 -2.89 -6.79
CA ALA A 48 -3.09 -2.32 -6.47
C ALA A 48 -4.05 -3.33 -5.82
N SER A 49 -3.68 -4.61 -5.79
CA SER A 49 -4.46 -5.71 -5.22
C SER A 49 -3.77 -6.32 -3.99
N TYR A 50 -4.57 -6.99 -3.15
CA TYR A 50 -4.06 -7.64 -1.96
C TYR A 50 -3.05 -8.75 -2.29
N ALA A 51 -1.89 -8.73 -1.64
CA ALA A 51 -0.78 -9.67 -1.79
C ALA A 51 -0.29 -9.87 -3.24
N GLU A 52 -0.56 -8.92 -4.14
CA GLU A 52 -0.22 -8.99 -5.57
C GLU A 52 1.28 -9.08 -5.80
N VAL A 53 2.05 -8.29 -5.06
CA VAL A 53 3.51 -8.24 -5.17
C VAL A 53 4.12 -8.52 -3.81
N SER A 54 4.62 -9.74 -3.66
CA SER A 54 5.24 -10.22 -2.41
C SER A 54 6.75 -9.95 -2.34
N HIS A 55 7.37 -9.51 -3.44
CA HIS A 55 8.82 -9.33 -3.52
C HIS A 55 9.19 -8.02 -4.26
N PRO A 56 9.99 -7.13 -3.65
CA PRO A 56 10.27 -5.81 -4.24
C PRO A 56 11.28 -5.86 -5.40
N GLY A 57 12.03 -6.95 -5.59
CA GLY A 57 13.08 -7.04 -6.61
C GLY A 57 12.61 -6.81 -8.04
N VAL A 58 11.41 -7.31 -8.39
CA VAL A 58 10.82 -7.08 -9.72
C VAL A 58 10.46 -5.60 -9.90
N LEU A 59 9.87 -4.98 -8.87
CA LEU A 59 9.51 -3.55 -8.90
C LEU A 59 10.75 -2.66 -9.02
N VAL A 60 11.82 -2.96 -8.29
CA VAL A 60 13.08 -2.20 -8.38
C VAL A 60 13.71 -2.34 -9.77
N THR A 61 13.61 -3.52 -10.39
CA THR A 61 14.12 -3.75 -11.75
C THR A 61 13.36 -2.92 -12.78
N ILE A 62 12.03 -2.86 -12.66
CA ILE A 62 11.19 -2.02 -13.53
C ILE A 62 11.48 -0.55 -13.27
N ALA A 63 11.54 -0.13 -12.01
CA ALA A 63 11.79 1.26 -11.63
C ALA A 63 13.15 1.76 -12.17
N LYS A 64 14.21 0.93 -12.12
CA LYS A 64 15.53 1.25 -12.68
C LYS A 64 15.55 1.45 -14.19
N ARG A 65 14.61 0.87 -14.93
CA ARG A 65 14.48 1.09 -16.38
C ARG A 65 14.01 2.52 -16.68
N HIS A 66 13.22 3.11 -15.79
CA HIS A 66 12.70 4.47 -15.93
C HIS A 66 13.62 5.50 -15.27
N VAL A 67 14.06 5.24 -14.03
CA VAL A 67 14.96 6.12 -13.26
C VAL A 67 16.21 5.32 -12.86
N PRO A 68 17.34 5.48 -13.57
CA PRO A 68 18.55 4.69 -13.30
C PRO A 68 19.24 5.04 -11.98
N GLU A 69 18.94 6.21 -11.40
CA GLU A 69 19.52 6.71 -10.15
C GLU A 69 18.97 6.02 -8.89
N ILE A 70 18.03 5.09 -9.03
CA ILE A 70 17.45 4.37 -7.89
C ILE A 70 18.52 3.54 -7.16
N PRO A 71 18.63 3.68 -5.82
CA PRO A 71 19.58 2.92 -5.01
C PRO A 71 19.43 1.40 -5.20
N ALA A 72 20.55 0.69 -5.35
CA ALA A 72 20.53 -0.77 -5.45
C ALA A 72 20.03 -1.46 -4.17
N ASP A 73 20.24 -0.83 -3.00
CA ASP A 73 19.77 -1.33 -1.71
C ASP A 73 18.29 -1.02 -1.42
N LEU A 74 17.57 -0.33 -2.31
CA LEU A 74 16.15 0.01 -2.10
C LEU A 74 15.29 -1.23 -1.83
N ALA A 75 15.56 -2.34 -2.51
CA ALA A 75 14.84 -3.60 -2.26
C ALA A 75 14.99 -4.09 -0.82
N ARG A 76 16.20 -3.95 -0.24
CA ARG A 76 16.46 -4.30 1.17
C ARG A 76 15.75 -3.34 2.12
N THR A 77 15.77 -2.03 1.82
CA THR A 77 15.02 -1.04 2.59
C THR A 77 13.53 -1.36 2.63
N LEU A 78 12.94 -1.71 1.49
CA LEU A 78 11.53 -2.09 1.39
C LEU A 78 11.21 -3.37 2.19
N MET A 79 12.09 -4.37 2.17
CA MET A 79 11.95 -5.56 3.01
C MET A 79 12.03 -5.23 4.51
N VAL A 80 12.91 -4.31 4.90
CA VAL A 80 12.97 -3.83 6.29
C VAL A 80 11.68 -3.08 6.68
N ASP A 81 11.12 -2.29 5.77
CA ASP A 81 9.85 -1.60 6.01
C ASP A 81 8.68 -2.59 6.16
N GLN A 82 8.66 -3.66 5.37
CA GLN A 82 7.70 -4.76 5.52
C GLN A 82 7.81 -5.42 6.91
N LEU A 83 9.02 -5.61 7.43
CA LEU A 83 9.23 -6.17 8.77
C LEU A 83 8.81 -5.20 9.89
N LYS A 84 9.02 -3.90 9.71
CA LYS A 84 8.61 -2.86 10.67
C LYS A 84 7.09 -2.65 10.69
N ALA A 85 6.44 -2.79 9.54
CA ALA A 85 5.00 -2.63 9.38
C ALA A 85 4.42 -3.92 8.77
N PRO A 86 4.27 -5.00 9.56
CA PRO A 86 3.78 -6.27 9.06
C PRO A 86 2.39 -6.10 8.43
N ALA A 87 2.12 -6.93 7.42
CA ALA A 87 0.84 -6.96 6.74
C ALA A 87 -0.30 -6.97 7.76
N ARG A 88 -1.23 -6.03 7.63
CA ARG A 88 -2.42 -6.08 8.45
C ARG A 88 -3.22 -7.28 7.94
N PRO A 89 -3.61 -8.24 8.80
CA PRO A 89 -4.55 -9.26 8.36
C PRO A 89 -5.76 -8.53 7.80
N LEU A 90 -6.24 -8.93 6.62
CA LEU A 90 -7.53 -8.50 6.10
C LEU A 90 -8.48 -8.68 7.28
N ALA A 91 -8.91 -7.58 7.91
CA ALA A 91 -9.69 -7.66 9.12
C ALA A 91 -10.88 -8.53 8.73
N ALA A 92 -10.97 -9.73 9.31
CA ALA A 92 -12.18 -10.52 9.23
C ALA A 92 -13.25 -9.55 9.69
N GLY A 93 -14.07 -9.08 8.74
CA GLY A 93 -14.94 -7.94 8.96
C GLY A 93 -15.68 -8.14 10.27
N ASN A 94 -15.59 -7.17 11.17
CA ASN A 94 -16.42 -7.16 12.36
C ASN A 94 -17.87 -7.38 11.91
N SER A 95 -18.48 -8.51 12.29
CA SER A 95 -19.83 -8.59 12.88
C SER A 95 -20.48 -9.98 12.72
N THR A 96 -19.85 -11.02 13.28
CA THR A 96 -20.64 -12.20 13.69
C THR A 96 -20.20 -12.68 15.06
N MET A 97 -18.90 -12.84 15.29
CA MET A 97 -18.39 -13.30 16.59
C MET A 97 -18.65 -12.29 17.73
N ASP A 98 -18.39 -10.99 17.49
CA ASP A 98 -18.68 -9.92 18.46
C ASP A 98 -20.18 -9.82 18.78
N ARG A 99 -21.02 -10.02 17.77
CA ARG A 99 -22.48 -10.02 17.92
C ARG A 99 -22.95 -11.23 18.72
N LEU A 100 -22.36 -12.40 18.47
CA LEU A 100 -22.67 -13.64 19.17
C LEU A 100 -22.24 -13.59 20.65
N LEU A 101 -21.06 -13.03 20.95
CA LEU A 101 -20.58 -12.85 22.31
C LEU A 101 -21.46 -11.86 23.10
N ASN A 102 -21.92 -10.79 22.46
CA ASN A 102 -22.83 -9.82 23.10
C ASN A 102 -24.25 -10.40 23.31
N THR A 103 -24.73 -11.30 22.44
CA THR A 103 -26.01 -12.01 22.65
C THR A 103 -25.95 -13.11 23.71
N LEU A 104 -24.79 -13.73 23.94
CA LEU A 104 -24.62 -14.79 24.94
C LEU A 104 -24.42 -14.26 26.36
N THR A 105 -24.00 -13.00 26.51
CA THR A 105 -23.69 -12.37 27.82
C THR A 105 -24.87 -11.60 28.44
N GLY A 106 -26.00 -11.47 27.74
CA GLY A 106 -27.28 -11.09 28.34
C GLY A 106 -27.36 -9.70 28.98
N GLN A 107 -26.53 -8.73 28.60
CA GLN A 107 -26.64 -7.36 29.10
C GLN A 107 -27.65 -6.53 28.26
N PRO A 108 -28.75 -6.04 28.85
CA PRO A 108 -29.64 -5.12 28.16
C PRO A 108 -28.96 -3.75 27.97
N PRO A 109 -29.31 -3.00 26.91
CA PRO A 109 -28.78 -1.67 26.69
C PRO A 109 -29.22 -0.73 27.84
N ILE A 110 -28.25 -0.13 28.52
CA ILE A 110 -28.50 0.97 29.44
C ILE A 110 -29.08 2.15 28.65
N ASN A 111 -30.32 2.53 28.96
CA ASN A 111 -30.97 3.69 28.35
C ASN A 111 -30.95 4.84 29.37
N PRO A 112 -30.08 5.85 29.23
CA PRO A 112 -30.06 6.99 30.13
C PRO A 112 -30.99 8.09 29.60
N THR A 113 -32.31 7.94 29.75
CA THR A 113 -33.19 9.11 29.71
C THR A 113 -34.41 8.90 30.60
N ALA A 114 -34.34 9.44 31.82
CA ALA A 114 -35.49 9.78 32.64
C ALA A 114 -35.25 11.21 33.14
N HIS A 115 -36.04 12.16 32.64
CA HIS A 115 -36.40 13.41 33.30
C HIS A 115 -37.70 13.93 32.68
#